data_AF-A0A0S3PW88-F1
#
_entry.id   AF-A0A0S3PW88-F1
#
_cell.length_a   1.000
_cell.length_b   1.000
_cell.length_c   1.000
_cell.angle_alpha   90.00
_cell.angle_beta   90.00
_cell.angle_gamma   90.00
#
_symmetry.space_group_name_H-M   'P 1'
#
loop_
_entity.id
_entity.type
_entity.pdbx_description
1 polymer ?
#
loop_
_entity_poly.entity_id
_entity_poly.type
_entity_poly.pdbx_seq_one_letter_code
_entity_poly.pdbx_strand_id
1 'polypeptide(L)'
;MKMSRVALMAGVAAVSFSLALGPVAAVGTNDPPPPVQQPASKPEPKAKQAKPAKKTKKEKRTDQQFLDGYRVGFNLIQAEKYEEAITAFRALKQDDHPDVANYIGYASRKLGRYGDAQAWYERALAADPKHARTWQYYGMWHVEQGNMLKAKDHLAHIRSICGETCKEFTDLKGAMEGTVVY
;
A
#
# COMPACT_ATOMS: atom_id res chain seq x y z
N MET A 1 1.85 55.81 1.44
CA MET A 1 0.70 56.73 1.24
C MET A 1 -0.12 56.27 0.04
N LYS A 2 -1.39 55.87 0.29
CA LYS A 2 -2.59 55.70 -0.58
C LYS A 2 -3.44 54.54 0.00
N MET A 3 -4.22 54.82 1.04
CA MET A 3 -5.63 55.28 1.07
C MET A 3 -6.66 54.14 0.90
N SER A 4 -7.35 53.86 2.02
CA SER A 4 -8.51 52.99 2.19
C SER A 4 -9.75 53.44 1.43
N ARG A 5 -10.65 52.50 1.10
CA ARG A 5 -12.10 52.69 1.19
C ARG A 5 -12.79 51.44 1.72
N VAL A 6 -13.53 51.63 2.81
CA VAL A 6 -14.52 50.73 3.41
C VAL A 6 -15.87 51.00 2.74
N ALA A 7 -16.69 49.95 2.54
CA ALA A 7 -18.15 50.07 2.53
C ALA A 7 -18.80 48.76 2.98
N LEU A 8 -19.61 48.87 4.03
CA LEU A 8 -20.53 47.89 4.62
C LEU A 8 -21.89 47.93 3.89
N MET A 9 -22.68 46.85 4.03
CA MET A 9 -24.18 46.76 4.15
C MET A 9 -24.61 45.38 3.59
N ALA A 10 -24.96 44.38 4.42
CA ALA A 10 -26.23 44.15 5.13
C ALA A 10 -27.35 43.57 4.24
N GLY A 11 -27.85 42.37 4.60
CA GLY A 11 -29.01 41.72 3.99
C GLY A 11 -29.25 40.31 4.51
N VAL A 12 -29.88 40.19 5.69
CA VAL A 12 -30.38 38.94 6.28
C VAL A 12 -31.82 38.72 5.83
N ALA A 13 -32.16 37.54 5.32
CA ALA A 13 -33.54 37.10 5.16
C ALA A 13 -33.74 35.79 5.93
N ALA A 14 -34.39 35.90 7.09
CA ALA A 14 -34.83 34.78 7.90
C ALA A 14 -36.20 34.30 7.40
N VAL A 15 -36.33 33.01 7.09
CA VAL A 15 -37.61 32.36 6.85
C VAL A 15 -38.01 31.63 8.13
N SER A 16 -39.02 32.16 8.80
CA SER A 16 -39.66 31.61 9.99
C SER A 16 -40.56 30.44 9.63
N PHE A 17 -40.29 29.25 10.18
CA PHE A 17 -41.19 28.10 10.14
C PHE A 17 -41.83 27.95 11.52
N SER A 18 -43.14 28.20 11.60
CA SER A 18 -43.91 28.08 12.84
C SER A 18 -44.16 26.61 13.20
N LEU A 19 -43.85 26.26 14.45
CA LEU A 19 -44.20 24.98 15.08
C LEU A 19 -45.69 24.96 15.45
N ALA A 20 -46.41 23.94 15.00
CA ALA A 20 -47.67 23.51 15.60
C ALA A 20 -47.46 22.10 16.21
N LEU A 21 -47.59 22.03 17.53
CA LEU A 21 -47.56 20.79 18.32
C LEU A 21 -48.94 20.13 18.27
N GLY A 22 -49.01 18.91 17.74
CA GLY A 22 -50.13 17.99 17.94
C GLY A 22 -49.74 16.86 18.91
N PRO A 23 -50.69 16.22 19.62
CA PRO A 23 -50.37 15.25 20.66
C PRO A 23 -49.90 13.91 20.05
N VAL A 24 -48.77 13.41 20.54
CA VAL A 24 -48.28 12.05 20.24
C VAL A 24 -48.93 11.10 21.25
N ALA A 25 -49.95 10.36 20.80
CA ALA A 25 -50.42 9.18 21.51
C ALA A 25 -49.48 8.02 21.17
N ALA A 26 -48.75 7.55 22.18
CA ALA A 26 -47.96 6.33 22.12
C ALA A 26 -48.90 5.12 22.13
N VAL A 27 -48.89 4.33 21.05
CA VAL A 27 -49.36 2.94 21.05
C VAL A 27 -48.21 2.10 20.55
N GLY A 28 -47.61 1.35 21.47
CA GLY A 28 -46.65 0.31 21.14
C GLY A 28 -47.38 -0.92 20.60
N THR A 29 -46.99 -1.35 19.42
CA THR A 29 -47.18 -2.73 18.96
C THR A 29 -45.81 -3.29 18.61
N ASN A 30 -45.38 -4.25 19.42
CA ASN A 30 -44.23 -5.11 19.14
C ASN A 30 -44.64 -6.09 18.04
N ASP A 31 -44.33 -5.78 16.80
CA ASP A 31 -44.40 -6.74 15.70
C ASP A 31 -43.01 -6.86 15.06
N PRO A 32 -42.44 -8.07 14.95
CA PRO A 32 -41.22 -8.26 14.17
C PRO A 32 -41.56 -8.01 12.69
N PRO A 33 -40.67 -7.34 11.91
CA PRO A 33 -40.89 -7.16 10.50
C PRO A 33 -40.93 -8.53 9.79
N PRO A 34 -41.75 -8.69 8.73
CA PRO A 34 -41.83 -9.93 7.99
C PRO A 34 -40.47 -10.24 7.33
N PRO A 35 -40.14 -11.53 7.10
CA PRO A 35 -38.87 -11.90 6.49
C PRO A 35 -38.79 -11.31 5.09
N VAL A 36 -37.78 -10.45 4.88
CA VAL A 36 -37.44 -9.92 3.56
C VAL A 36 -37.05 -11.11 2.68
N GLN A 37 -37.90 -11.45 1.71
CA GLN A 37 -37.57 -12.40 0.67
C GLN A 37 -36.44 -11.79 -0.17
N GLN A 38 -35.25 -12.38 -0.07
CA GLN A 38 -34.14 -12.13 -0.99
C GLN A 38 -34.60 -12.48 -2.42
N PRO A 39 -34.40 -11.61 -3.42
CA PRO A 39 -34.53 -12.01 -4.80
C PRO A 39 -33.51 -13.11 -5.10
N ALA A 40 -34.00 -14.22 -5.68
CA ALA A 40 -33.21 -15.39 -6.04
C ALA A 40 -31.93 -15.03 -6.82
N SER A 41 -30.81 -15.52 -6.32
CA SER A 41 -29.51 -15.49 -6.97
C SER A 41 -29.60 -16.16 -8.34
N LYS A 42 -29.38 -15.41 -9.42
CA LYS A 42 -29.03 -16.02 -10.71
C LYS A 42 -27.73 -16.83 -10.52
N PRO A 43 -27.60 -18.02 -11.11
CA PRO A 43 -26.33 -18.74 -11.07
C PRO A 43 -25.26 -17.92 -11.78
N GLU A 44 -24.20 -17.54 -11.07
CA GLU A 44 -22.97 -17.07 -11.68
C GLU A 44 -22.48 -18.14 -12.67
N PRO A 45 -22.11 -17.80 -13.91
CA PRO A 45 -21.44 -18.75 -14.77
C PRO A 45 -20.10 -19.07 -14.11
N LYS A 46 -19.91 -20.33 -13.70
CA LYS A 46 -18.63 -20.87 -13.24
C LYS A 46 -17.54 -20.42 -14.22
N ALA A 47 -16.66 -19.53 -13.77
CA ALA A 47 -15.47 -19.14 -14.49
C ALA A 47 -14.68 -20.40 -14.79
N LYS A 48 -14.76 -20.87 -16.04
CA LYS A 48 -13.89 -21.91 -16.55
C LYS A 48 -12.47 -21.41 -16.33
N GLN A 49 -11.67 -22.18 -15.58
CA GLN A 49 -10.23 -22.00 -15.52
C GLN A 49 -9.70 -21.87 -16.95
N ALA A 50 -9.36 -20.65 -17.34
CA ALA A 50 -8.71 -20.39 -18.60
C ALA A 50 -7.36 -21.08 -18.54
N LYS A 51 -7.15 -22.08 -19.40
CA LYS A 51 -5.84 -22.71 -19.58
C LYS A 51 -4.81 -21.61 -19.89
N PRO A 52 -3.57 -21.70 -19.36
CA PRO A 52 -2.58 -20.67 -19.62
C PRO A 52 -2.34 -20.55 -21.13
N ALA A 53 -2.53 -19.34 -21.66
CA ALA A 53 -2.22 -19.04 -23.05
C ALA A 53 -0.73 -19.35 -23.31
N LYS A 54 -0.43 -20.06 -24.42
CA LYS A 54 0.96 -20.32 -24.84
C LYS A 54 1.65 -19.00 -25.19
N LYS A 55 2.47 -18.47 -24.28
CA LYS A 55 3.34 -17.31 -24.51
C LYS A 55 4.15 -17.45 -25.80
N THR A 56 4.30 -16.36 -26.55
CA THR A 56 5.05 -16.34 -27.81
C THR A 56 6.56 -16.49 -27.56
N LYS A 57 7.34 -16.93 -28.57
CA LYS A 57 8.81 -17.06 -28.43
C LYS A 57 9.48 -15.73 -28.05
N LYS A 58 8.94 -14.59 -28.49
CA LYS A 58 9.45 -13.25 -28.17
C LYS A 58 9.17 -12.88 -26.71
N GLU A 59 7.94 -13.08 -26.24
CA GLU A 59 7.56 -12.88 -24.83
C GLU A 59 8.39 -13.75 -23.88
N LYS A 60 8.61 -15.02 -24.23
CA LYS A 60 9.46 -15.91 -23.44
C LYS A 60 10.91 -15.42 -23.36
N ARG A 61 11.45 -14.88 -24.46
CA ARG A 61 12.80 -14.31 -24.48
C ARG A 61 12.89 -13.05 -23.62
N THR A 62 11.89 -12.18 -23.64
CA THR A 62 11.86 -10.98 -22.79
C THR A 62 11.70 -11.33 -21.32
N ASP A 63 10.87 -12.32 -20.99
CA ASP A 63 10.74 -12.85 -19.63
C ASP A 63 12.07 -13.40 -19.13
N GLN A 64 12.77 -14.19 -19.95
CA GLN A 64 14.07 -14.75 -19.58
C GLN A 64 15.12 -13.64 -19.37
N GLN A 65 15.16 -12.64 -20.28
CA GLN A 65 16.08 -11.51 -20.15
C GLN A 65 15.85 -10.71 -18.87
N PHE A 66 14.58 -10.51 -18.48
CA PHE A 66 14.24 -9.90 -17.21
C PHE A 66 14.75 -10.73 -16.03
N LEU A 67 14.47 -12.03 -16.01
CA LEU A 67 14.88 -12.92 -14.93
C LEU A 67 16.39 -12.99 -14.77
N ASP A 68 17.14 -13.05 -15.88
CA ASP A 68 18.59 -13.10 -15.85
C ASP A 68 19.18 -11.80 -15.30
N GLY A 69 18.71 -10.65 -15.77
CA GLY A 69 19.15 -9.35 -15.26
C GLY A 69 18.73 -9.12 -13.80
N TYR A 70 17.54 -9.57 -13.41
CA TYR A 70 17.07 -9.52 -12.03
C TYR A 70 17.97 -10.35 -11.10
N ARG A 71 18.36 -11.57 -11.52
CA ARG A 71 19.31 -12.41 -10.78
C ARG A 71 20.66 -11.72 -10.62
N VAL A 72 21.15 -11.00 -11.63
CA VAL A 72 22.38 -10.21 -11.52
C VAL A 72 22.24 -9.13 -10.44
N GLY A 73 21.18 -8.33 -10.48
CA GLY A 73 20.91 -7.31 -9.46
C GLY A 73 20.82 -7.90 -8.06
N PHE A 74 20.09 -9.01 -7.90
CA PHE A 74 19.96 -9.70 -6.61
C PHE A 74 21.31 -10.24 -6.11
N ASN A 75 22.13 -10.83 -6.96
CA ASN A 75 23.46 -11.32 -6.56
C ASN A 75 24.38 -10.17 -6.10
N LEU A 76 24.24 -8.98 -6.69
CA LEU A 76 24.98 -7.79 -6.26
C LEU A 76 24.51 -7.29 -4.89
N ILE A 77 23.20 -7.39 -4.58
CA ILE A 77 22.68 -7.15 -3.23
C ILE A 77 23.33 -8.09 -2.21
N GLN A 78 23.36 -9.39 -2.53
CA GLN A 78 23.96 -10.39 -1.64
C GLN A 78 25.48 -10.21 -1.45
N ALA A 79 26.14 -9.57 -2.41
CA ALA A 79 27.56 -9.22 -2.35
C ALA A 79 27.81 -7.82 -1.76
N GLU A 80 26.77 -7.15 -1.22
CA GLU A 80 26.83 -5.79 -0.65
C GLU A 80 27.33 -4.70 -1.62
N LYS A 81 27.23 -4.96 -2.91
CA LYS A 81 27.63 -4.06 -3.99
C LYS A 81 26.45 -3.20 -4.41
N TYR A 82 26.04 -2.29 -3.54
CA TYR A 82 24.74 -1.61 -3.63
C TYR A 82 24.63 -0.66 -4.84
N GLU A 83 25.65 0.14 -5.16
CA GLU A 83 25.64 1.00 -6.37
C GLU A 83 25.52 0.17 -7.66
N GLU A 84 26.24 -0.93 -7.73
CA GLU A 84 26.21 -1.85 -8.88
C GLU A 84 24.86 -2.54 -8.97
N ALA A 85 24.27 -2.94 -7.84
CA ALA A 85 22.93 -3.52 -7.80
C ALA A 85 21.89 -2.53 -8.33
N ILE A 86 21.92 -1.26 -7.89
CA ILE A 86 21.03 -0.20 -8.40
C ILE A 86 21.19 -0.05 -9.91
N THR A 87 22.43 -0.04 -10.40
CA THR A 87 22.72 0.07 -11.83
C THR A 87 22.14 -1.12 -12.62
N ALA A 88 22.32 -2.35 -12.12
CA ALA A 88 21.80 -3.56 -12.72
C ALA A 88 20.26 -3.58 -12.76
N PHE A 89 19.61 -3.20 -11.65
CA PHE A 89 18.14 -3.12 -11.59
C PHE A 89 17.57 -2.06 -12.53
N ARG A 90 18.18 -0.87 -12.62
CA ARG A 90 17.75 0.17 -13.56
C ARG A 90 18.00 -0.17 -15.03
N ALA A 91 18.93 -1.08 -15.31
CA ALA A 91 19.17 -1.59 -16.66
C ALA A 91 18.00 -2.46 -17.16
N LEU A 92 17.18 -3.03 -16.26
CA LEU A 92 15.98 -3.80 -16.62
C LEU A 92 14.90 -2.95 -17.27
N LYS A 93 14.90 -1.63 -17.03
CA LYS A 93 13.82 -0.70 -17.48
C LYS A 93 12.45 -1.14 -16.99
N GLN A 94 12.41 -1.62 -15.75
CA GLN A 94 11.21 -2.09 -15.05
C GLN A 94 11.10 -1.41 -13.69
N ASP A 95 11.28 -0.10 -13.66
CA ASP A 95 11.30 0.71 -12.43
C ASP A 95 9.96 0.64 -11.66
N ASP A 96 8.86 0.25 -12.32
CA ASP A 96 7.54 0.02 -11.72
C ASP A 96 7.29 -1.43 -11.30
N HIS A 97 8.23 -2.35 -11.53
CA HIS A 97 8.09 -3.71 -11.00
C HIS A 97 8.37 -3.68 -9.48
N PRO A 98 7.45 -4.17 -8.63
CA PRO A 98 7.53 -3.98 -7.19
C PRO A 98 8.81 -4.56 -6.58
N ASP A 99 9.23 -5.76 -6.99
CA ASP A 99 10.52 -6.32 -6.54
C ASP A 99 11.74 -5.47 -6.97
N VAL A 100 11.75 -4.92 -8.19
CA VAL A 100 12.86 -4.10 -8.70
C VAL A 100 12.96 -2.80 -7.91
N ALA A 101 11.85 -2.08 -7.80
CA ALA A 101 11.76 -0.87 -6.99
C ALA A 101 12.14 -1.13 -5.52
N ASN A 102 11.66 -2.25 -4.95
CA ASN A 102 12.00 -2.67 -3.60
C ASN A 102 13.51 -2.84 -3.40
N TYR A 103 14.19 -3.54 -4.31
CA TYR A 103 15.64 -3.77 -4.16
C TYR A 103 16.47 -2.52 -4.42
N ILE A 104 16.03 -1.61 -5.29
CA ILE A 104 16.67 -0.29 -5.42
C ILE A 104 16.50 0.50 -4.11
N GLY A 105 15.32 0.47 -3.50
CA GLY A 105 15.07 1.10 -2.20
C GLY A 105 15.93 0.50 -1.08
N TYR A 106 16.03 -0.84 -1.04
CA TYR A 106 16.90 -1.55 -0.11
C TYR A 106 18.37 -1.16 -0.26
N ALA A 107 18.90 -1.19 -1.49
CA ALA A 107 20.27 -0.79 -1.77
C ALA A 107 20.52 0.68 -1.39
N SER A 108 19.59 1.57 -1.70
CA SER A 108 19.68 2.98 -1.35
C SER A 108 19.72 3.19 0.16
N ARG A 109 18.92 2.44 0.93
CA ARG A 109 18.94 2.46 2.39
C ARG A 109 20.28 2.01 2.95
N LYS A 110 20.84 0.91 2.41
CA LYS A 110 22.16 0.40 2.81
C LYS A 110 23.30 1.38 2.52
N LEU A 111 23.11 2.27 1.55
CA LEU A 111 24.03 3.36 1.23
C LEU A 111 23.80 4.64 2.05
N GLY A 112 22.85 4.64 3.00
CA GLY A 112 22.49 5.84 3.76
C GLY A 112 21.70 6.88 2.96
N ARG A 113 21.29 6.56 1.74
CA ARG A 113 20.48 7.43 0.87
C ARG A 113 19.01 7.28 1.25
N TYR A 114 18.67 7.73 2.46
CA TYR A 114 17.36 7.47 3.06
C TYR A 114 16.18 8.08 2.30
N GLY A 115 16.36 9.27 1.71
CA GLY A 115 15.33 9.91 0.88
C GLY A 115 15.03 9.11 -0.40
N ASP A 116 16.09 8.64 -1.09
CA ASP A 116 15.95 7.78 -2.27
C ASP A 116 15.27 6.46 -1.90
N ALA A 117 15.71 5.85 -0.79
CA ALA A 117 15.12 4.60 -0.31
C ALA A 117 13.61 4.72 -0.11
N GLN A 118 13.17 5.78 0.57
CA GLN A 118 11.75 6.06 0.79
C GLN A 118 10.98 6.17 -0.54
N ALA A 119 11.46 6.99 -1.48
CA ALA A 119 10.79 7.17 -2.77
C ALA A 119 10.64 5.85 -3.55
N TRP A 120 11.64 4.97 -3.49
CA TRP A 120 11.60 3.66 -4.14
C TRP A 120 10.67 2.67 -3.45
N TYR A 121 10.59 2.68 -2.11
CA TYR A 121 9.60 1.87 -1.40
C TYR A 121 8.17 2.32 -1.68
N GLU A 122 7.91 3.63 -1.68
CA GLU A 122 6.61 4.20 -2.05
C GLU A 122 6.23 3.80 -3.48
N ARG A 123 7.18 3.83 -4.42
CA ARG A 123 6.96 3.36 -5.80
C ARG A 123 6.61 1.88 -5.86
N ALA A 124 7.34 1.02 -5.14
CA ALA A 124 7.05 -0.42 -5.09
C ALA A 124 5.65 -0.70 -4.54
N LEU A 125 5.22 0.01 -3.49
CA LEU A 125 3.89 -0.13 -2.89
C LEU A 125 2.77 0.48 -3.75
N ALA A 126 3.08 1.50 -4.56
CA ALA A 126 2.14 2.01 -5.55
C ALA A 126 1.86 0.98 -6.66
N ALA A 127 2.88 0.20 -7.03
CA ALA A 127 2.75 -0.89 -8.01
C ALA A 127 2.05 -2.13 -7.43
N ASP A 128 2.40 -2.54 -6.20
CA ASP A 128 1.76 -3.63 -5.48
C ASP A 128 1.58 -3.30 -3.98
N PRO A 129 0.39 -2.85 -3.56
CA PRO A 129 0.09 -2.57 -2.17
C PRO A 129 0.16 -3.79 -1.24
N LYS A 130 0.19 -5.02 -1.78
CA LYS A 130 0.29 -6.27 -1.02
C LYS A 130 1.72 -6.84 -1.03
N HIS A 131 2.71 -6.08 -1.50
CA HIS A 131 4.09 -6.53 -1.55
C HIS A 131 4.73 -6.55 -0.15
N ALA A 132 4.58 -7.68 0.56
CA ALA A 132 4.98 -7.83 1.96
C ALA A 132 6.45 -7.47 2.23
N ARG A 133 7.37 -7.82 1.32
CA ARG A 133 8.81 -7.51 1.47
C ARG A 133 9.08 -6.00 1.49
N THR A 134 8.30 -5.21 0.75
CA THR A 134 8.46 -3.75 0.78
C THR A 134 7.95 -3.16 2.07
N TRP A 135 6.80 -3.63 2.57
CA TRP A 135 6.33 -3.24 3.90
C TRP A 135 7.35 -3.58 4.98
N GLN A 136 8.01 -4.74 4.88
CA GLN A 136 9.12 -5.10 5.78
C GLN A 136 10.27 -4.09 5.70
N TYR A 137 10.85 -3.87 4.52
CA TYR A 137 12.03 -3.03 4.38
C TYR A 137 11.74 -1.55 4.65
N TYR A 138 10.55 -1.07 4.32
CA TYR A 138 10.15 0.30 4.64
C TYR A 138 9.83 0.46 6.13
N GLY A 139 9.28 -0.57 6.77
CA GLY A 139 9.17 -0.63 8.23
C GLY A 139 10.54 -0.59 8.93
N MET A 140 11.52 -1.34 8.42
CA MET A 140 12.89 -1.31 8.95
C MET A 140 13.56 0.05 8.75
N TRP A 141 13.30 0.72 7.61
CA TRP A 141 13.70 2.11 7.42
C TRP A 141 13.11 3.01 8.52
N HIS A 142 11.83 2.86 8.85
CA HIS A 142 11.21 3.62 9.94
C HIS A 142 11.84 3.33 11.31
N VAL A 143 12.21 2.08 11.58
CA VAL A 143 12.95 1.69 12.79
C VAL A 143 14.29 2.45 12.86
N GLU A 144 15.05 2.50 11.78
CA GLU A 144 16.34 3.23 11.70
C GLU A 144 16.16 4.74 11.90
N GLN A 145 15.04 5.31 11.46
CA GLN A 145 14.72 6.73 11.69
C GLN A 145 14.12 6.99 13.09
N GLY A 146 13.97 5.98 13.94
CA GLY A 146 13.35 6.10 15.26
C GLY A 146 11.82 6.24 15.22
N ASN A 147 11.18 6.06 14.06
CA ASN A 147 9.74 6.18 13.90
C ASN A 147 9.02 4.85 14.19
N MET A 148 8.96 4.49 15.47
CA MET A 148 8.35 3.23 15.92
C MET A 148 6.85 3.13 15.66
N LEU A 149 6.15 4.28 15.59
CA LEU A 149 4.72 4.30 15.33
C LEU A 149 4.42 3.83 13.90
N LYS A 150 5.12 4.40 12.91
CA LYS A 150 4.99 3.95 11.52
C LYS A 150 5.48 2.52 11.32
N ALA A 151 6.56 2.11 11.99
CA ALA A 151 7.02 0.71 11.94
C ALA A 151 5.94 -0.28 12.41
N LYS A 152 5.19 0.04 13.48
CA LYS A 152 4.04 -0.75 13.94
C LYS A 152 2.93 -0.82 12.90
N ASP A 153 2.63 0.27 12.22
CA ASP A 153 1.63 0.29 11.14
C ASP A 153 2.05 -0.63 9.98
N HIS A 154 3.33 -0.59 9.59
CA HIS A 154 3.88 -1.48 8.56
C HIS A 154 3.80 -2.94 8.98
N LEU A 155 4.13 -3.25 10.25
CA LEU A 155 4.01 -4.60 10.79
C LEU A 155 2.56 -5.12 10.77
N ALA A 156 1.59 -4.25 11.08
CA ALA A 156 0.16 -4.57 10.97
C ALA A 156 -0.27 -4.85 9.52
N HIS A 157 0.26 -4.09 8.55
CA HIS A 157 0.05 -4.38 7.13
C HIS A 157 0.60 -5.73 6.72
N ILE A 158 1.84 -6.07 7.09
CA ILE A 158 2.42 -7.39 6.78
C ILE A 158 1.58 -8.51 7.38
N ARG A 159 1.13 -8.35 8.64
CA ARG A 159 0.22 -9.31 9.28
C ARG A 159 -1.05 -9.54 8.47
N SER A 160 -1.64 -8.48 7.91
CA SER A 160 -2.85 -8.60 7.08
C SER A 160 -2.62 -9.34 5.76
N ILE A 161 -1.38 -9.35 5.26
CA ILE A 161 -1.00 -9.99 3.99
C ILE A 161 -0.68 -11.47 4.19
N CYS A 162 0.16 -11.81 5.18
CA CYS A 162 0.68 -13.17 5.34
C CYS A 162 0.63 -13.74 6.78
N GLY A 163 0.02 -13.03 7.73
CA GLY A 163 -0.03 -13.44 9.14
C GLY A 163 1.28 -13.14 9.89
N GLU A 164 1.45 -13.78 11.05
CA GLU A 164 2.58 -13.51 11.95
C GLU A 164 3.77 -14.45 11.76
N THR A 165 3.61 -15.51 10.96
CA THR A 165 4.62 -16.56 10.78
C THR A 165 5.47 -16.37 9.52
N CYS A 166 5.12 -15.41 8.65
CA CYS A 166 5.93 -15.09 7.48
C CYS A 166 7.20 -14.34 7.88
N LYS A 167 8.26 -14.57 7.11
CA LYS A 167 9.59 -14.00 7.33
C LYS A 167 9.55 -12.47 7.46
N GLU A 168 8.75 -11.83 6.62
CA GLU A 168 8.59 -10.37 6.59
C GLU A 168 8.09 -9.82 7.93
N PHE A 169 7.13 -10.51 8.56
CA PHE A 169 6.59 -10.12 9.85
C PHE A 169 7.62 -10.32 10.96
N THR A 170 8.23 -11.51 11.00
CA THR A 170 9.20 -11.84 12.05
C THR A 170 10.44 -10.95 12.00
N ASP A 171 10.92 -10.63 10.79
CA ASP A 171 12.07 -9.77 10.58
C ASP A 171 11.81 -8.33 11.05
N LEU A 172 10.67 -7.73 10.67
CA LEU A 172 10.34 -6.36 11.09
C LEU A 172 10.05 -6.30 12.59
N LYS A 173 9.37 -7.32 13.15
CA LYS A 173 9.15 -7.40 14.59
C LYS A 173 10.49 -7.47 15.34
N GLY A 174 11.41 -8.34 14.90
CA GLY A 174 12.72 -8.46 15.51
C GLY A 174 13.55 -7.17 15.41
N ALA A 175 13.42 -6.45 14.28
CA ALA A 175 14.02 -5.14 14.11
C ALA A 175 13.51 -4.12 15.15
N MET A 176 12.20 -4.04 15.33
CA MET A 176 11.59 -3.14 16.31
C MET A 176 11.96 -3.49 17.76
N GLU A 177 12.22 -4.77 18.03
CA GLU A 177 12.63 -5.28 19.35
C GLU A 177 14.16 -5.19 19.58
N GLY A 178 14.94 -4.83 18.55
CA GLY A 178 16.40 -4.79 18.61
C GLY A 178 17.07 -6.17 18.67
N THR A 179 16.35 -7.23 18.31
CA THR A 179 16.86 -8.62 18.32
C THR A 179 17.54 -9.00 17.01
N VAL A 180 17.39 -8.18 15.97
CA VAL A 180 18.05 -8.33 14.68
C VAL A 180 18.87 -7.08 14.40
N VAL A 181 20.15 -7.26 14.08
CA VAL A 181 21.03 -6.21 13.57
C VAL A 181 21.10 -6.39 12.04
N TYR A 182 20.78 -5.35 11.27
CA TYR A 182 20.65 -5.40 9.81
C TYR A 182 21.85 -4.83 9.09
#